data_AF-A0A386B1E6-F1
#
_entry.id   AF-A0A386B1E6-F1
#
_cell.length_a   1.000
_cell.length_b   1.000
_cell.length_c   1.000
_cell.angle_alpha   90.00
_cell.angle_beta   90.00
_cell.angle_gamma   90.00
#
_symmetry.space_group_name_H-M   'P 1'
#
loop_
_entity.id
_entity.type
_entity.pdbx_description
1 polymer ?
#
loop_
_entity_poly.entity_id
_entity_poly.type
_entity_poly.pdbx_seq_one_letter_code
_entity_poly.pdbx_strand_id
1 'polypeptide(L)' 'MDFSDIFLVFAKLPEAYAPFSPFVDVLPIIPVVIFLLAFVWQASVSFR' A
#
# COMPACT_ATOMS: atom_id res chain seq x y z
N MET A 1 13.10 -16.15 -4.23
CA MET A 1 12.35 -14.98 -3.77
C MET A 1 11.03 -15.55 -3.28
N ASP A 2 10.95 -15.76 -1.97
CA ASP A 2 9.80 -16.40 -1.32
C ASP A 2 8.77 -15.30 -1.02
N PHE A 3 7.48 -15.65 -1.01
CA PHE A 3 6.39 -14.70 -0.79
C PHE A 3 6.49 -13.97 0.56
N SER A 4 7.34 -14.48 1.47
CA SER A 4 7.74 -13.84 2.73
C SER A 4 8.56 -12.55 2.60
N ASP A 5 9.15 -12.27 1.43
CA ASP A 5 10.01 -11.09 1.21
C ASP A 5 9.21 -9.77 1.02
N ILE A 6 7.88 -9.87 0.82
CA ILE A 6 7.00 -8.71 0.57
C ILE A 6 6.83 -7.82 1.82
N PHE A 7 7.15 -8.33 3.02
CA PHE A 7 6.92 -7.64 4.31
C PHE A 7 8.18 -7.25 5.08
N LEU A 8 9.39 -7.48 4.55
CA LEU A 8 10.64 -7.34 5.33
C LEU A 8 11.47 -6.09 4.98
N VAL A 9 10.89 -4.91 5.15
CA VAL A 9 11.67 -3.66 5.28
C VAL A 9 11.14 -2.82 6.45
N PHE A 10 11.29 -3.33 7.67
CA PHE A 10 11.08 -2.52 8.88
C PHE A 10 12.42 -1.96 9.38
N ALA A 11 12.97 -1.02 8.63
CA ALA A 11 13.97 -0.10 9.16
C ALA A 11 13.24 1.03 9.91
N LYS A 12 13.75 1.43 11.07
CA LYS A 12 13.20 2.56 11.82
C LYS A 12 13.30 3.83 10.95
N LEU A 13 12.23 4.64 10.92
CA LEU A 13 12.28 5.93 10.26
C LEU A 13 13.38 6.81 10.88
N PRO A 14 14.10 7.61 10.09
CA PRO A 14 14.99 8.63 10.64
C PRO A 14 14.22 9.60 11.55
N GLU A 15 14.88 10.20 12.54
CA GLU A 15 14.24 11.02 13.58
C GLU A 15 13.39 12.17 13.01
N ALA A 16 13.81 12.77 11.90
CA ALA A 16 13.06 13.83 11.21
C ALA A 16 11.71 13.36 10.64
N TYR A 17 11.56 12.06 10.36
CA TYR A 17 10.35 11.47 9.79
C TYR A 17 9.50 10.69 10.81
N ALA A 18 9.94 10.61 12.08
CA ALA A 18 9.21 9.93 13.14
C ALA A 18 7.72 10.36 13.26
N PRO A 19 7.33 11.64 13.06
CA PRO A 19 5.92 12.03 13.07
C PRO A 19 5.07 11.38 11.97
N PHE A 20 5.68 10.91 10.88
CA PHE A 20 5.00 10.26 9.75
C PHE A 20 4.94 8.73 9.88
N SER A 21 5.42 8.14 10.98
CA SER A 21 5.31 6.70 11.24
C SER A 21 3.88 6.17 11.00
N PRO A 22 2.81 6.83 11.51
CA PRO A 22 1.44 6.35 11.29
C PRO A 22 1.02 6.30 9.81
N PHE A 23 1.61 7.14 8.96
CA PHE A 23 1.35 7.13 7.52
C PHE A 23 2.09 5.97 6.83
N VAL A 24 3.35 5.74 7.21
CA VAL A 24 4.16 4.64 6.68
C VAL A 24 3.55 3.28 7.03
N ASP A 25 2.94 3.15 8.21
CA ASP A 25 2.22 1.95 8.64
C ASP A 25 1.05 1.59 7.70
N VAL A 26 0.50 2.56 6.96
CA VAL A 26 -0.62 2.36 6.02
C VAL A 26 -0.13 2.06 4.59
N LEU A 27 1.07 2.49 4.19
CA LEU A 27 1.58 2.32 2.83
C LEU A 27 1.53 0.88 2.27
N PRO A 28 1.75 -0.19 3.06
CA PRO A 28 1.64 -1.56 2.56
C PRO A 28 0.25 -1.94 2.01
N ILE A 29 -0.81 -1.18 2.33
CA ILE A 29 -2.18 -1.44 1.83
C ILE A 29 -2.39 -0.99 0.37
N ILE A 30 -1.50 -0.15 -0.18
CA ILE A 30 -1.67 0.47 -1.52
C ILE A 30 -1.97 -0.55 -2.62
N PRO A 31 -1.31 -1.72 -2.72
CA PRO A 31 -1.61 -2.71 -3.76
C PRO A 31 -3.08 -3.17 -3.73
N VAL A 32 -3.68 -3.32 -2.55
CA VAL A 32 -5.08 -3.69 -2.38
C VAL A 32 -5.99 -2.55 -2.84
N VAL A 33 -5.66 -1.30 -2.47
CA VAL A 33 -6.46 -0.13 -2.87
C VAL A 33 -6.46 0.06 -4.39
N ILE A 34 -5.31 -0.12 -5.07
CA ILE A 34 -5.24 -0.04 -6.53
C ILE A 34 -6.00 -1.19 -7.20
N PHE A 35 -5.90 -2.40 -6.66
CA PHE A 35 -6.70 -3.53 -7.12
C PHE A 35 -8.20 -3.23 -7.03
N LEU A 36 -8.69 -2.72 -5.89
CA LEU A 36 -10.09 -2.33 -5.72
C LEU A 36 -10.48 -1.15 -6.62
N LEU A 37 -9.58 -0.19 -6.82
CA LEU A 37 -9.78 0.93 -7.73
C LEU A 37 -10.00 0.46 -9.17
N ALA A 38 -9.38 -0.64 -9.61
CA ALA A 38 -9.64 -1.20 -10.93
C ALA A 38 -11.12 -1.62 -11.09
N PHE A 39 -11.76 -2.16 -10.04
CA PHE A 39 -13.19 -2.47 -10.05
C PHE A 39 -14.05 -1.22 -10.00
N VAL A 40 -13.65 -0.19 -9.23
CA VAL A 40 -14.34 1.11 -9.23
C VAL A 40 -14.30 1.74 -10.62
N TRP A 41 -13.14 1.70 -11.27
CA TRP A 41 -12.97 2.17 -12.64
C TRP A 41 -13.85 1.40 -13.62
N GLN A 42 -13.81 0.06 -13.57
CA GLN A 42 -14.63 -0.78 -14.43
C GLN A 42 -16.13 -0.58 -14.20
N ALA A 43 -16.56 -0.45 -12.95
CA ALA A 43 -17.95 -0.11 -12.60
C ALA A 43 -18.38 1.25 -13.18
N SER A 44 -17.46 2.22 -13.24
CA SER A 44 -17.73 3.57 -13.79
C SER A 44 -17.95 3.56 -15.31
N VAL A 45 -17.47 2.54 -16.01
CA VAL A 45 -17.71 2.32 -17.45
C VAL A 45 -18.62 1.12 -17.71
N SER A 46 -19.41 0.70 -16.70
CA SER A 46 -20.41 -0.38 -16.77
C SER A 46 -19.84 -1.77 -17.14
N PHE A 47 -18.60 -2.08 -16.77
CA PHE A 47 -17.93 -3.35 -17.06
C PHE A 47 -17.98 -3.74 -18.54
N ARG A 48 -17.68 -2.77 -19.40
CA ARG A 48 -17.58 -2.95 -20.85
C ARG A 48 -16.24 -3.53 -21.28
#